data_AF-A0A5C6PCC3-F1
#
_entry.id   AF-A0A5C6PCC3-F1
#
_cell.length_a   1.000
_cell.length_b   1.000
_cell.length_c   1.000
_cell.angle_alpha   90.00
_cell.angle_beta   90.00
_cell.angle_gamma   90.00
#
_symmetry.space_group_name_H-M   'P 1'
#
loop_
_entity.id
_entity.type
_entity.pdbx_description
1 polymer ?
#
loop_
_entity_poly.entity_id
_entity_poly.type
_entity_poly.pdbx_seq_one_letter_code
_entity_poly.pdbx_strand_id
1 'polypeptide(L)'
;MASDIYQAQALAQLVLRFNWTWIGAVVANNDYGHVAVKVFQEQTQGKGVCLAFVETLQRETIVADAVRAARTIQASTARVILVFSWYTDVGHLFHQLQKINVTDRQFLASEAWSTSEVLLKDPDTSTVASGVVGVAIASQHIPGFDRFLRGLNPSLRPSDKFLQEFWEEEFGCSPSPSSSETSGDLNASLPPCSGAESLEGVQHPFTDTSQLRVTYNVYLAVYAAANALHSLLSCPIHNSPSGTSHCTSPKGIKTTELLQHLSRVNFTTPQGKHLYFRGADIPAMYDLINWQRDTDGTLQLVLIGGVAGFDLQLNESEIEWSAKYNQVPVSVCSESCPPGSRKANRKGEPLCCFDCIPCADGEISNTSGSLQCDRCPPEFWSNDGRTACVPRQLDFLSFNETLGVALTAVAVSGAVVTTAVFVVFLHYRHTPMVRANNSELSFLLLLSLKLCFLCSLVFIGRPSVWSCRFQQAAFGISFVLCVSCLQVKTIVVLAAFRPARPGQGP
;
A
#
# COMPACT_ATOMS: atom_id res chain seq x y z
N MET A 1 0.37 -8.45 -32.15
CA MET A 1 -0.11 -8.74 -30.78
C MET A 1 -0.43 -7.42 -30.10
N ALA A 2 -1.02 -7.42 -28.91
CA ALA A 2 -1.19 -6.19 -28.15
C ALA A 2 0.16 -5.71 -27.60
N SER A 3 0.29 -4.40 -27.35
CA SER A 3 1.50 -3.82 -26.77
C SER A 3 1.65 -4.17 -25.28
N ASP A 4 2.89 -4.43 -24.85
CA ASP A 4 3.24 -4.72 -23.44
C ASP A 4 2.86 -3.58 -22.47
N ILE A 5 2.67 -2.37 -22.99
CA ILE A 5 2.14 -1.22 -22.23
C ILE A 5 0.81 -1.57 -21.58
N TYR A 6 -0.09 -2.24 -22.32
CA TYR A 6 -1.40 -2.63 -21.80
C TYR A 6 -1.30 -3.69 -20.72
N GLN A 7 -0.33 -4.60 -20.83
CA GLN A 7 -0.07 -5.60 -19.80
C GLN A 7 0.47 -4.95 -18.52
N ALA A 8 1.39 -3.99 -18.61
CA ALA A 8 1.88 -3.25 -17.45
C ALA A 8 0.76 -2.43 -16.78
N GLN A 9 -0.15 -1.86 -17.59
CA GLN A 9 -1.37 -1.21 -17.10
C GLN A 9 -2.31 -2.18 -16.37
N ALA A 10 -2.55 -3.38 -16.93
CA ALA A 10 -3.39 -4.40 -16.30
C ALA A 10 -2.84 -4.84 -14.94
N LEU A 11 -1.54 -5.10 -14.84
CA LEU A 11 -0.90 -5.46 -13.57
C LEU A 11 -0.92 -4.29 -12.56
N ALA A 12 -0.77 -3.05 -13.01
CA ALA A 12 -0.98 -1.87 -12.16
C ALA A 12 -2.42 -1.76 -11.64
N GLN A 13 -3.42 -2.06 -12.47
CA GLN A 13 -4.82 -2.09 -12.04
C GLN A 13 -5.07 -3.19 -11.01
N LEU A 14 -4.48 -4.37 -11.14
CA LEU A 14 -4.55 -5.43 -10.12
C LEU A 14 -3.97 -4.96 -8.79
N VAL A 15 -2.80 -4.30 -8.82
CA VAL A 15 -2.17 -3.75 -7.62
C VAL A 15 -3.08 -2.75 -6.90
N LEU A 16 -3.74 -1.88 -7.65
CA LEU A 16 -4.71 -0.93 -7.11
C LEU A 16 -5.96 -1.62 -6.57
N ARG A 17 -6.48 -2.64 -7.27
CA ARG A 17 -7.68 -3.38 -6.86
C ARG A 17 -7.50 -4.09 -5.52
N PHE A 18 -6.31 -4.66 -5.27
CA PHE A 18 -5.97 -5.34 -4.03
C PHE A 18 -5.37 -4.43 -2.94
N ASN A 19 -5.37 -3.11 -3.14
CA ASN A 19 -4.83 -2.12 -2.19
C ASN A 19 -3.37 -2.38 -1.79
N TRP A 20 -2.55 -2.95 -2.68
CA TRP A 20 -1.14 -3.13 -2.42
C TRP A 20 -0.40 -1.81 -2.67
N THR A 21 0.39 -1.37 -1.67
CA THR A 21 1.08 -0.07 -1.71
C THR A 21 2.60 -0.20 -1.74
N TRP A 22 3.13 -1.41 -1.49
CA TRP A 22 4.56 -1.67 -1.42
C TRP A 22 4.93 -2.86 -2.29
N ILE A 23 5.57 -2.59 -3.44
CA ILE A 23 5.78 -3.57 -4.51
C ILE A 23 7.28 -3.69 -4.80
N GLY A 24 7.81 -4.91 -4.92
CA GLY A 24 9.13 -5.15 -5.50
C GLY A 24 9.04 -5.38 -7.01
N ALA A 25 10.08 -5.05 -7.77
CA ALA A 25 10.12 -5.36 -9.21
C ALA A 25 11.42 -6.11 -9.58
N VAL A 26 11.30 -7.14 -10.41
CA VAL A 26 12.42 -7.82 -11.04
C VAL A 26 12.19 -7.87 -12.54
N VAL A 27 13.08 -7.30 -13.34
CA VAL A 27 12.85 -7.13 -14.78
C VAL A 27 14.03 -7.55 -15.63
N ALA A 28 13.79 -7.94 -16.88
CA ALA A 28 14.86 -8.14 -17.86
C ALA A 28 15.60 -6.81 -18.12
N ASN A 29 16.93 -6.87 -18.26
CA ASN A 29 17.77 -5.71 -18.54
C ASN A 29 17.71 -5.30 -20.02
N ASN A 30 16.52 -4.95 -20.51
CA ASN A 30 16.25 -4.53 -21.88
C ASN A 30 14.98 -3.66 -21.93
N ASP A 31 14.61 -3.20 -23.13
CA ASP A 31 13.45 -2.32 -23.31
C ASP A 31 12.14 -2.94 -22.81
N TYR A 32 11.97 -4.27 -22.93
CA TYR A 32 10.79 -4.97 -22.41
C TYR A 32 10.61 -4.75 -20.90
N GLY A 33 11.68 -4.98 -20.12
CA GLY A 33 11.65 -4.80 -18.68
C GLY A 33 11.58 -3.34 -18.24
N HIS A 34 12.42 -2.47 -18.83
CA HIS A 34 12.52 -1.06 -18.42
C HIS A 34 11.26 -0.26 -18.74
N VAL A 35 10.65 -0.48 -19.91
CA VAL A 35 9.39 0.17 -20.28
C VAL A 35 8.25 -0.28 -19.38
N ALA A 36 8.19 -1.57 -19.01
CA ALA A 36 7.15 -2.07 -18.13
C ALA A 36 7.16 -1.41 -16.74
N VAL A 37 8.34 -1.26 -16.11
CA VAL A 37 8.46 -0.56 -14.81
C VAL A 37 8.05 0.89 -14.94
N LYS A 38 8.50 1.57 -15.99
CA LYS A 38 8.14 2.98 -16.23
C LYS A 38 6.63 3.15 -16.37
N VAL A 39 5.98 2.34 -17.20
CA VAL A 39 4.52 2.37 -17.38
C VAL A 39 3.81 2.06 -16.07
N PHE A 40 4.27 1.04 -15.33
CA PHE A 40 3.71 0.70 -14.02
C PHE A 40 3.78 1.89 -13.04
N GLN A 41 4.93 2.57 -12.96
CA GLN A 41 5.11 3.76 -12.13
C GLN A 41 4.20 4.92 -12.56
N GLU A 42 4.09 5.19 -13.87
CA GLU A 42 3.18 6.21 -14.41
C GLU A 42 1.71 5.91 -14.05
N GLN A 43 1.30 4.65 -14.15
CA GLN A 43 -0.07 4.23 -13.83
C GLN A 43 -0.41 4.29 -12.35
N THR A 44 0.59 4.18 -11.49
CA THR A 44 0.43 4.18 -10.02
C THR A 44 0.82 5.51 -9.36
N GLN A 45 1.34 6.46 -10.14
CA GLN A 45 1.74 7.77 -9.67
C GLN A 45 0.56 8.50 -9.01
N GLY A 46 0.78 8.98 -7.78
CA GLY A 46 -0.26 9.68 -7.01
C GLY A 46 -1.35 8.77 -6.44
N LYS A 47 -1.29 7.44 -6.67
CA LYS A 47 -2.28 6.47 -6.16
C LYS A 47 -1.78 5.69 -4.94
N GLY A 48 -0.71 6.16 -4.30
CA GLY A 48 -0.22 5.60 -3.04
C GLY A 48 0.53 4.27 -3.17
N VAL A 49 1.03 3.91 -4.35
CA VAL A 49 1.87 2.72 -4.55
C VAL A 49 3.34 3.16 -4.72
N CYS A 50 4.25 2.44 -4.09
CA CYS A 50 5.69 2.68 -4.18
C CYS A 50 6.43 1.39 -4.51
N LEU A 51 7.56 1.54 -5.23
CA LEU A 51 8.48 0.44 -5.48
C LEU A 51 9.51 0.36 -4.35
N ALA A 52 9.62 -0.81 -3.73
CA ALA A 52 10.60 -1.12 -2.70
C ALA A 52 12.01 -1.27 -3.28
N PHE A 53 12.11 -1.90 -4.45
CA PHE A 53 13.33 -2.10 -5.21
C PHE A 53 12.98 -2.40 -6.67
N VAL A 54 13.97 -2.22 -7.55
CA VAL A 54 13.95 -2.69 -8.93
C VAL A 54 15.26 -3.41 -9.20
N GLU A 55 15.20 -4.72 -9.39
CA GLU A 55 16.36 -5.54 -9.77
C GLU A 55 16.28 -5.90 -11.25
N THR A 56 17.44 -5.99 -11.90
CA THR A 56 17.52 -6.37 -13.31
C THR A 56 18.16 -7.74 -13.49
N LEU A 57 17.67 -8.49 -14.46
CA LEU A 57 18.21 -9.78 -14.88
C LEU A 57 18.80 -9.63 -16.27
N GLN A 58 20.09 -9.94 -16.40
CA GLN A 58 20.78 -9.93 -17.68
C GLN A 58 21.19 -11.35 -18.06
N ARG A 59 20.94 -11.74 -19.32
CA ARG A 59 21.09 -13.14 -19.76
C ARG A 59 22.52 -13.64 -19.66
N GLU A 60 23.50 -12.79 -19.94
CA GLU A 60 24.93 -13.15 -19.86
C GLU A 60 25.39 -13.39 -18.41
N THR A 61 24.74 -12.78 -17.43
CA THR A 61 25.09 -12.83 -16.00
C THR A 61 23.99 -13.44 -15.13
N ILE A 62 23.07 -14.19 -15.74
CA ILE A 62 21.78 -14.58 -15.15
C ILE A 62 21.91 -15.27 -13.81
N VAL A 63 22.92 -16.12 -13.63
CA VAL A 63 23.13 -16.84 -12.36
C VAL A 63 23.46 -15.88 -11.22
N ALA A 64 24.36 -14.92 -11.45
CA ALA A 64 24.76 -13.94 -10.44
C ALA A 64 23.64 -12.95 -10.14
N ASP A 65 22.91 -12.52 -11.18
CA ASP A 65 21.80 -11.58 -11.04
C ASP A 65 20.60 -12.23 -10.34
N ALA A 66 20.28 -13.49 -10.63
CA ALA A 66 19.25 -14.23 -9.92
C ALA A 66 19.57 -14.38 -8.43
N VAL A 67 20.83 -14.65 -8.07
CA VAL A 67 21.28 -14.71 -6.66
C VAL A 67 21.10 -13.36 -5.98
N ARG A 68 21.48 -12.27 -6.65
CA ARG A 68 21.33 -10.91 -6.14
C ARG A 68 19.85 -10.56 -5.92
N ALA A 69 19.02 -10.75 -6.94
CA ALA A 69 17.60 -10.48 -6.89
C ALA A 69 16.89 -11.30 -5.80
N ALA A 70 17.22 -12.59 -5.67
CA ALA A 70 16.67 -13.44 -4.60
C ALA A 70 17.03 -12.92 -3.20
N ARG A 71 18.26 -12.46 -2.98
CA ARG A 71 18.68 -11.84 -1.71
C ARG A 71 17.95 -10.51 -1.45
N THR A 72 17.78 -9.67 -2.47
CA THR A 72 17.01 -8.42 -2.36
C THR A 72 15.54 -8.71 -2.00
N ILE A 73 14.91 -9.69 -2.65
CA ILE A 73 13.55 -10.14 -2.33
C ILE A 73 13.46 -10.65 -0.89
N GLN A 74 14.43 -11.44 -0.43
CA GLN A 74 14.45 -11.97 0.93
C GLN A 74 14.56 -10.86 1.98
N ALA A 75 15.41 -9.86 1.74
CA ALA A 75 15.62 -8.75 2.66
C ALA A 75 14.47 -7.72 2.68
N SER A 76 13.69 -7.64 1.60
CA SER A 76 12.59 -6.69 1.49
C SER A 76 11.34 -7.12 2.26
N THR A 77 10.60 -6.13 2.79
CA THR A 77 9.27 -6.31 3.39
C THR A 77 8.16 -6.41 2.35
N ALA A 78 8.42 -6.09 1.08
CA ALA A 78 7.44 -6.22 0.01
C ALA A 78 7.06 -7.69 -0.18
N ARG A 79 5.75 -7.97 -0.10
CA ARG A 79 5.19 -9.32 -0.31
C ARG A 79 4.84 -9.56 -1.77
N VAL A 80 4.45 -8.51 -2.48
CA VAL A 80 4.06 -8.59 -3.90
C VAL A 80 5.22 -8.17 -4.79
N ILE A 81 5.60 -9.05 -5.72
CA ILE A 81 6.74 -8.85 -6.61
C ILE A 81 6.27 -8.90 -8.07
N LEU A 82 6.45 -7.78 -8.77
CA LEU A 82 6.23 -7.66 -10.20
C LEU A 82 7.40 -8.25 -10.97
N VAL A 83 7.16 -9.18 -11.90
CA VAL A 83 8.23 -9.80 -12.69
C VAL A 83 7.97 -9.68 -14.18
N PHE A 84 8.79 -8.86 -14.85
CA PHE A 84 8.80 -8.68 -16.30
C PHE A 84 10.09 -9.23 -16.91
N SER A 85 10.10 -10.52 -17.20
CA SER A 85 11.29 -11.20 -17.71
C SER A 85 10.92 -12.44 -18.54
N TRP A 86 11.90 -13.12 -19.10
CA TRP A 86 11.71 -14.35 -19.85
C TRP A 86 11.58 -15.56 -18.92
N TYR A 87 10.83 -16.58 -19.33
CA TYR A 87 10.60 -17.76 -18.50
C TYR A 87 11.90 -18.46 -18.05
N THR A 88 12.95 -18.46 -18.88
CA THR A 88 14.26 -19.04 -18.53
C THR A 88 14.90 -18.30 -17.36
N ASP A 89 14.82 -16.97 -17.36
CA ASP A 89 15.46 -16.09 -16.39
C ASP A 89 14.70 -16.15 -15.05
N VAL A 90 13.36 -16.20 -15.13
CA VAL A 90 12.49 -16.44 -13.97
C VAL A 90 12.74 -17.80 -13.36
N GLY A 91 12.99 -18.84 -14.17
CA GLY A 91 13.38 -20.17 -13.69
C GLY A 91 14.63 -20.10 -12.80
N HIS A 92 15.68 -19.41 -13.24
CA HIS A 92 16.87 -19.19 -12.42
C HIS A 92 16.55 -18.45 -11.11
N LEU A 93 15.73 -17.40 -11.15
CA LEU A 93 15.30 -16.66 -9.95
C LEU A 93 14.56 -17.57 -8.96
N PHE A 94 13.58 -18.34 -9.43
CA PHE A 94 12.77 -19.22 -8.59
C PHE A 94 13.60 -20.32 -7.94
N HIS A 95 14.56 -20.91 -8.66
CA HIS A 95 15.50 -21.87 -8.08
C HIS A 95 16.34 -21.24 -6.96
N GLN A 96 16.77 -19.98 -7.10
CA GLN A 96 17.49 -19.30 -6.03
C GLN A 96 16.59 -19.01 -4.82
N LEU A 97 15.35 -18.56 -5.04
CA LEU A 97 14.37 -18.33 -3.99
C LEU A 97 14.03 -19.62 -3.21
N GLN A 98 13.88 -20.74 -3.92
CA GLN A 98 13.68 -22.06 -3.32
C GLN A 98 14.87 -22.45 -2.45
N LYS A 99 16.10 -22.28 -2.94
CA LYS A 99 17.33 -22.60 -2.19
C LYS A 99 17.44 -21.84 -0.86
N ILE A 100 16.92 -20.61 -0.80
CA ILE A 100 16.90 -19.78 0.42
C ILE A 100 15.56 -19.80 1.15
N ASN A 101 14.65 -20.70 0.76
CA ASN A 101 13.34 -20.95 1.36
C ASN A 101 12.43 -19.69 1.46
N VAL A 102 12.39 -18.89 0.39
CA VAL A 102 11.48 -17.73 0.28
C VAL A 102 10.22 -18.14 -0.47
N THR A 103 9.17 -18.46 0.30
CA THR A 103 7.88 -19.00 -0.18
C THR A 103 6.69 -18.10 0.15
N ASP A 104 6.94 -16.95 0.78
CA ASP A 104 5.96 -15.99 1.28
C ASP A 104 5.92 -14.73 0.41
N ARG A 105 6.06 -14.90 -0.90
CA ARG A 105 5.94 -13.84 -1.91
C ARG A 105 4.79 -14.15 -2.85
N GLN A 106 4.14 -13.11 -3.32
CA GLN A 106 3.07 -13.15 -4.31
C GLN A 106 3.63 -12.57 -5.60
N PHE A 107 3.79 -13.39 -6.63
CA PHE A 107 4.37 -12.96 -7.90
C PHE A 107 3.27 -12.50 -8.86
N LEU A 108 3.52 -11.37 -9.51
CA LEU A 108 2.74 -10.85 -10.63
C LEU A 108 3.50 -11.09 -11.93
N ALA A 109 2.96 -11.95 -12.78
CA ALA A 109 3.63 -12.46 -13.96
C ALA A 109 3.32 -11.66 -15.23
N SER A 110 4.38 -11.33 -15.95
CA SER A 110 4.32 -10.85 -17.31
C SER A 110 3.91 -11.96 -18.28
N GLU A 111 3.30 -11.60 -19.41
CA GLU A 111 2.84 -12.55 -20.44
C GLU A 111 3.93 -13.51 -20.91
N ALA A 112 5.17 -13.03 -21.01
CA ALA A 112 6.32 -13.82 -21.46
C ALA A 112 6.64 -15.09 -20.64
N TRP A 113 6.10 -15.23 -19.43
CA TRP A 113 6.33 -16.42 -18.59
C TRP A 113 5.11 -16.91 -17.82
N SER A 114 4.02 -16.14 -17.76
CA SER A 114 2.80 -16.48 -17.02
C SER A 114 2.13 -17.78 -17.50
N THR A 115 2.32 -18.17 -18.76
CA THR A 115 1.82 -19.43 -19.34
C THR A 115 2.95 -20.44 -19.63
N SER A 116 4.11 -20.30 -18.98
CA SER A 116 5.24 -21.21 -19.21
C SER A 116 4.99 -22.58 -18.58
N GLU A 117 4.76 -23.60 -19.42
CA GLU A 117 4.64 -24.98 -18.96
C GLU A 117 5.92 -25.50 -18.29
N VAL A 118 7.09 -25.04 -18.74
CA VAL A 118 8.38 -25.44 -18.17
C VAL A 118 8.47 -25.04 -16.70
N LEU A 119 8.04 -23.82 -16.36
CA LEU A 119 8.03 -23.34 -14.98
C LEU A 119 6.87 -23.93 -14.18
N LEU A 120 5.70 -24.10 -14.80
CA LEU A 120 4.51 -24.64 -14.15
C LEU A 120 4.72 -26.11 -13.72
N LYS A 121 5.40 -26.89 -14.56
CA LYS A 121 5.69 -28.33 -14.35
C LYS A 121 7.01 -28.59 -13.61
N ASP A 122 7.75 -27.55 -13.22
CA ASP A 122 9.00 -27.69 -12.48
C ASP A 122 8.72 -28.02 -10.99
N PRO A 123 9.01 -29.26 -10.54
CA PRO A 123 8.70 -29.66 -9.17
C PRO A 123 9.54 -28.91 -8.14
N ASP A 124 10.77 -28.52 -8.49
CA ASP A 124 11.72 -27.89 -7.56
C ASP A 124 11.26 -26.48 -7.18
N THR A 125 10.58 -25.77 -8.09
CA THR A 125 10.12 -24.39 -7.88
C THR A 125 8.63 -24.26 -7.60
N SER A 126 7.86 -25.36 -7.66
CA SER A 126 6.41 -25.43 -7.45
C SER A 126 5.91 -24.75 -6.16
N THR A 127 6.71 -24.73 -5.10
CA THR A 127 6.32 -24.07 -3.83
C THR A 127 6.43 -22.56 -3.92
N VAL A 128 7.49 -22.03 -4.56
CA VAL A 128 7.69 -20.59 -4.79
C VAL A 128 6.69 -20.06 -5.82
N ALA A 129 6.40 -20.85 -6.83
CA ALA A 129 5.54 -20.48 -7.94
C ALA A 129 4.02 -20.65 -7.64
N SER A 130 3.69 -21.25 -6.49
CA SER A 130 2.30 -21.42 -6.05
C SER A 130 1.60 -20.07 -5.92
N GLY A 131 0.41 -19.95 -6.51
CA GLY A 131 -0.42 -18.77 -6.41
C GLY A 131 0.01 -17.59 -7.29
N VAL A 132 0.99 -17.76 -8.21
CA VAL A 132 1.34 -16.72 -9.20
C VAL A 132 0.08 -16.21 -9.89
N VAL A 133 -0.06 -14.89 -10.02
CA VAL A 133 -1.13 -14.24 -10.79
C VAL A 133 -0.50 -13.57 -12.00
N GLY A 134 -0.98 -13.87 -13.20
CA GLY A 134 -0.38 -13.41 -14.44
C GLY A 134 -1.39 -12.87 -15.44
N VAL A 135 -0.88 -12.11 -16.40
CA VAL A 135 -1.59 -11.78 -17.64
C VAL A 135 -1.18 -12.76 -18.73
N ALA A 136 -2.12 -13.19 -19.57
CA ALA A 136 -1.86 -14.08 -20.70
C ALA A 136 -2.60 -13.58 -21.95
N ILE A 137 -2.05 -13.80 -23.15
CA ILE A 137 -2.79 -13.55 -24.39
C ILE A 137 -4.07 -14.38 -24.36
N ALA A 138 -5.23 -13.77 -24.66
CA ALA A 138 -6.50 -14.46 -24.67
C ALA A 138 -6.45 -15.76 -25.51
N SER A 139 -6.81 -16.89 -24.91
CA SER A 139 -6.80 -18.17 -25.61
C SER A 139 -8.00 -18.30 -26.54
N GLN A 140 -7.81 -18.92 -27.71
CA GLN A 140 -8.89 -19.13 -28.67
C GLN A 140 -8.76 -20.44 -29.44
N HIS A 141 -9.87 -21.17 -29.53
CA HIS A 141 -9.94 -22.41 -30.30
C HIS A 141 -9.84 -22.18 -31.82
N ILE A 142 -9.05 -23.00 -32.50
CA ILE A 142 -8.92 -23.04 -33.96
C ILE A 142 -9.54 -24.35 -34.48
N PRO A 143 -10.76 -24.32 -35.04
CA PRO A 143 -11.44 -25.52 -35.52
C PRO A 143 -10.60 -26.30 -36.54
N GLY A 144 -10.44 -27.60 -36.32
CA GLY A 144 -9.70 -28.51 -37.20
C GLY A 144 -8.18 -28.47 -37.04
N PHE A 145 -7.62 -27.58 -36.21
CA PHE A 145 -6.17 -27.49 -36.02
C PHE A 145 -5.60 -28.70 -35.27
N ASP A 146 -6.30 -29.22 -34.26
CA ASP A 146 -5.93 -30.47 -33.57
C ASP A 146 -5.82 -31.64 -34.56
N ARG A 147 -6.85 -31.85 -35.38
CA ARG A 147 -6.85 -32.89 -36.42
C ARG A 147 -5.71 -32.67 -37.42
N PHE A 148 -5.41 -31.42 -37.79
CA PHE A 148 -4.31 -31.10 -38.69
C PHE A 148 -2.96 -31.51 -38.08
N LEU A 149 -2.70 -31.16 -36.82
CA LEU A 149 -1.45 -31.48 -36.12
C LEU A 149 -1.28 -32.99 -35.96
N ARG A 150 -2.34 -33.69 -35.51
CA ARG A 150 -2.30 -35.15 -35.30
C ARG A 150 -2.22 -35.95 -36.61
N GLY A 151 -2.63 -35.35 -37.72
CA GLY A 151 -2.48 -35.93 -39.06
C GLY A 151 -1.14 -35.65 -39.75
N LEU A 152 -0.21 -34.94 -39.10
CA LEU A 152 1.12 -34.72 -39.66
C LEU A 152 1.90 -36.02 -39.70
N ASN A 153 2.53 -36.29 -40.85
CA ASN A 153 3.39 -37.46 -41.03
C ASN A 153 4.54 -37.11 -42.01
N PRO A 154 5.81 -37.38 -41.65
CA PRO A 154 6.96 -37.11 -42.52
C PRO A 154 6.86 -37.74 -43.91
N SER A 155 6.21 -38.90 -44.04
CA SER A 155 6.03 -39.59 -45.34
C SER A 155 5.19 -38.79 -46.34
N LEU A 156 4.23 -37.98 -45.84
CA LEU A 156 3.37 -37.12 -46.64
C LEU A 156 4.04 -35.77 -46.94
N ARG A 157 5.10 -35.41 -46.20
CA ARG A 157 5.83 -34.14 -46.32
C ARG A 157 7.34 -34.35 -46.25
N PRO A 158 7.94 -35.07 -47.22
CA PRO A 158 9.36 -35.43 -47.18
C PRO A 158 10.32 -34.23 -47.29
N SER A 159 9.83 -33.04 -47.66
CA SER A 159 10.63 -31.81 -47.69
C SER A 159 10.61 -31.01 -46.38
N ASP A 160 9.76 -31.39 -45.42
CA ASP A 160 9.61 -30.68 -44.15
C ASP A 160 10.62 -31.20 -43.13
N LYS A 161 11.78 -30.53 -43.06
CA LYS A 161 12.88 -30.91 -42.17
C LYS A 161 12.51 -30.78 -40.69
N PHE A 162 11.72 -29.78 -40.33
CA PHE A 162 11.29 -29.59 -38.94
C PHE A 162 10.38 -30.73 -38.48
N LEU A 163 9.49 -31.20 -39.36
CA LEU A 163 8.66 -32.36 -39.06
C LEU A 163 9.50 -33.63 -38.93
N GLN A 164 10.57 -33.77 -39.71
CA GLN A 164 11.50 -34.92 -39.59
C GLN A 164 12.25 -34.90 -38.26
N GLU A 165 12.86 -33.76 -37.92
CA GLU A 165 13.59 -33.57 -36.65
C GLU A 165 12.67 -33.80 -35.45
N PHE A 166 11.45 -33.25 -35.47
CA PHE A 166 10.45 -33.50 -34.44
C PHE A 166 10.08 -34.99 -34.32
N TRP A 167 9.91 -35.68 -35.46
CA TRP A 167 9.58 -37.11 -35.46
C TRP A 167 10.72 -37.97 -34.91
N GLU A 168 11.96 -37.59 -35.21
CA GLU A 168 13.17 -38.22 -34.68
C GLU A 168 13.27 -38.07 -33.16
N GLU A 169 12.98 -36.88 -32.64
CA GLU A 169 12.97 -36.62 -31.19
C GLU A 169 11.84 -37.35 -30.48
N GLU A 170 10.62 -37.32 -31.02
CA GLU A 170 9.43 -37.88 -30.37
C GLU A 170 9.42 -39.42 -30.39
N PHE A 171 9.78 -40.03 -31.51
CA PHE A 171 9.70 -41.49 -31.69
C PHE A 171 11.05 -42.21 -31.64
N GLY A 172 12.17 -41.48 -31.58
CA GLY A 172 13.51 -42.08 -31.50
C GLY A 172 13.90 -42.86 -32.76
N CYS A 173 13.35 -42.50 -33.92
CA CYS A 173 13.58 -43.17 -35.19
C CYS A 173 13.70 -42.17 -36.35
N SER A 174 14.47 -42.51 -37.40
CA SER A 174 14.59 -41.63 -38.57
C SER A 174 13.56 -42.00 -39.66
N PRO A 175 12.72 -41.04 -40.12
CA PRO A 175 11.70 -41.28 -41.13
C PRO A 175 12.27 -41.37 -42.56
N SER A 176 13.53 -40.95 -42.77
CA SER A 176 14.22 -41.08 -44.05
C SER A 176 15.55 -41.83 -43.84
N PRO A 177 15.86 -42.88 -44.62
CA PRO A 177 17.18 -43.50 -44.54
C PRO A 177 18.23 -42.46 -44.95
N SER A 178 19.17 -42.15 -44.05
CA SER A 178 20.28 -41.24 -44.32
C SER A 178 21.05 -41.72 -45.55
N SER A 179 20.99 -40.98 -46.66
CA SER A 179 21.71 -41.31 -47.90
C SER A 179 23.21 -40.98 -47.87
N SER A 180 23.84 -41.01 -46.69
CA SER A 180 25.24 -40.66 -46.50
C SER A 180 25.95 -41.71 -45.65
N GLU A 181 26.11 -42.91 -46.22
CA GLU A 181 27.20 -43.82 -45.86
C GLU A 181 28.54 -43.25 -46.37
N THR A 182 28.98 -42.12 -45.86
CA THR A 182 30.37 -41.69 -46.02
C THR A 182 30.78 -40.86 -44.83
N SER A 183 31.42 -41.55 -43.88
CA SER A 183 32.46 -41.10 -42.93
C SER A 183 32.09 -41.23 -41.45
N GLY A 184 32.42 -42.40 -40.90
CA GLY A 184 33.43 -42.50 -39.83
C GLY A 184 33.16 -41.92 -38.43
N ASP A 185 32.00 -41.32 -38.14
CA ASP A 185 31.72 -40.81 -36.79
C ASP A 185 30.73 -41.72 -36.04
N LEU A 186 31.18 -42.19 -34.86
CA LEU A 186 30.49 -43.07 -33.92
C LEU A 186 29.34 -42.37 -33.16
N ASN A 187 28.49 -41.62 -33.85
CA ASN A 187 27.21 -41.17 -33.30
C ASN A 187 26.13 -42.11 -33.85
N ALA A 188 25.49 -42.88 -32.97
CA ALA A 188 24.49 -43.88 -33.33
C ALA A 188 23.41 -43.27 -34.25
N SER A 189 23.38 -43.68 -35.51
CA SER A 189 22.30 -43.32 -36.43
C SER A 189 20.99 -43.90 -35.88
N LEU A 190 19.96 -43.08 -35.73
CA LEU A 190 18.64 -43.53 -35.26
C LEU A 190 18.12 -44.68 -36.15
N PRO A 191 17.46 -45.69 -35.57
CA PRO A 191 16.86 -46.78 -36.35
C PRO A 191 15.80 -46.23 -37.33
N PRO A 192 15.57 -46.87 -38.48
CA PRO A 192 14.52 -46.43 -39.40
C PRO A 192 13.15 -46.56 -38.74
N CYS A 193 12.27 -45.58 -38.96
CA CYS A 193 10.89 -45.66 -38.48
C CYS A 193 10.12 -46.79 -39.15
N SER A 194 9.23 -47.42 -38.40
CA SER A 194 8.42 -48.56 -38.86
C SER A 194 7.26 -48.15 -39.78
N GLY A 195 6.84 -46.89 -39.72
CA GLY A 195 5.67 -46.35 -40.42
C GLY A 195 4.35 -46.56 -39.65
N ALA A 196 4.40 -47.20 -38.48
CA ALA A 196 3.25 -47.38 -37.60
C ALA A 196 3.11 -46.24 -36.57
N GLU A 197 4.12 -45.37 -36.47
CA GLU A 197 4.13 -44.24 -35.56
C GLU A 197 3.02 -43.23 -35.94
N SER A 198 2.35 -42.69 -34.92
CA SER A 198 1.25 -41.75 -35.09
C SER A 198 1.22 -40.74 -33.96
N LEU A 199 0.86 -39.50 -34.28
CA LEU A 199 0.62 -38.44 -33.31
C LEU A 199 -0.78 -38.52 -32.68
N GLU A 200 -1.62 -39.47 -33.14
CA GLU A 200 -2.89 -39.76 -32.49
C GLU A 200 -2.64 -40.31 -31.07
N GLY A 201 -3.17 -39.62 -30.06
CA GLY A 201 -2.98 -40.00 -28.65
C GLY A 201 -1.68 -39.56 -28.00
N VAL A 202 -0.71 -39.01 -28.77
CA VAL A 202 0.53 -38.46 -28.21
C VAL A 202 0.22 -37.21 -27.39
N GLN A 203 0.70 -37.20 -26.14
CA GLN A 203 0.64 -36.07 -25.23
C GLN A 203 1.95 -35.30 -25.28
N HIS A 204 2.00 -34.26 -26.10
CA HIS A 204 3.17 -33.40 -26.25
C HIS A 204 2.70 -31.93 -26.35
N PRO A 205 3.47 -30.93 -25.86
CA PRO A 205 3.09 -29.51 -26.01
C PRO A 205 2.81 -29.08 -27.46
N PHE A 206 3.39 -29.79 -28.44
CA PHE A 206 3.11 -29.59 -29.87
C PHE A 206 1.69 -30.00 -30.28
N THR A 207 1.16 -31.09 -29.72
CA THR A 207 -0.18 -31.63 -30.04
C THR A 207 -1.27 -31.11 -29.10
N ASP A 208 -0.91 -30.37 -28.05
CA ASP A 208 -1.86 -29.74 -27.14
C ASP A 208 -2.51 -28.50 -27.77
N THR A 209 -3.83 -28.57 -27.95
CA THR A 209 -4.64 -27.48 -28.49
C THR A 209 -5.61 -26.89 -27.46
N SER A 210 -5.45 -27.24 -26.18
CA SER A 210 -6.29 -26.77 -25.08
C SER A 210 -6.16 -25.25 -24.88
N GLN A 211 -4.95 -24.70 -25.04
CA GLN A 211 -4.66 -23.28 -24.81
C GLN A 211 -3.90 -22.62 -25.98
N LEU A 212 -4.55 -22.48 -27.14
CA LEU A 212 -3.96 -21.79 -28.28
C LEU A 212 -3.95 -20.28 -28.05
N ARG A 213 -2.78 -19.73 -27.67
CA ARG A 213 -2.58 -18.29 -27.39
C ARG A 213 -1.72 -17.64 -28.47
N VAL A 214 -0.39 -17.81 -28.40
CA VAL A 214 0.54 -17.32 -29.44
C VAL A 214 0.22 -17.91 -30.81
N THR A 215 -0.14 -19.20 -30.86
CA THR A 215 -0.57 -19.88 -32.09
C THR A 215 -1.77 -19.21 -32.74
N TYR A 216 -2.72 -18.71 -31.93
CA TYR A 216 -3.86 -17.97 -32.46
C TYR A 216 -3.46 -16.61 -33.03
N ASN A 217 -2.47 -15.94 -32.43
CA ASN A 217 -1.92 -14.70 -33.01
C ASN A 217 -1.20 -14.94 -34.34
N VAL A 218 -0.53 -16.08 -34.51
CA VAL A 218 0.05 -16.48 -35.82
C VAL A 218 -1.06 -16.72 -36.84
N TYR A 219 -2.12 -17.44 -36.46
CA TYR A 219 -3.30 -17.64 -37.30
C TYR A 219 -3.92 -16.31 -37.74
N LEU A 220 -4.10 -15.37 -36.81
CA LEU A 220 -4.61 -14.03 -37.10
C LEU A 220 -3.69 -13.24 -38.04
N ALA A 221 -2.36 -13.34 -37.88
CA ALA A 221 -1.41 -12.66 -38.74
C ALA A 221 -1.51 -13.14 -40.20
N VAL A 222 -1.64 -14.45 -40.42
CA VAL A 222 -1.85 -15.03 -41.76
C VAL A 222 -3.16 -14.53 -42.36
N TYR A 223 -4.24 -14.52 -41.59
CA TYR A 223 -5.52 -13.97 -42.04
C TYR A 223 -5.43 -12.47 -42.36
N ALA A 224 -4.70 -11.69 -41.57
CA ALA A 224 -4.52 -10.27 -41.82
C ALA A 224 -3.78 -10.02 -43.15
N ALA A 225 -2.70 -10.77 -43.40
CA ALA A 225 -1.98 -10.72 -44.66
C ALA A 225 -2.86 -11.15 -45.85
N ALA A 226 -3.64 -12.23 -45.69
CA ALA A 226 -4.56 -12.71 -46.72
C ALA A 226 -5.65 -11.68 -47.03
N ASN A 227 -6.25 -11.04 -46.01
CA ASN A 227 -7.25 -9.99 -46.20
C ASN A 227 -6.65 -8.73 -46.85
N ALA A 228 -5.42 -8.35 -46.49
CA ALA A 228 -4.71 -7.23 -47.13
C ALA A 228 -4.49 -7.50 -48.62
N LEU A 229 -4.00 -8.69 -48.97
CA LEU A 229 -3.82 -9.11 -50.36
C LEU A 229 -5.14 -9.18 -51.10
N HIS A 230 -6.19 -9.73 -50.47
CA HIS A 230 -7.52 -9.80 -51.05
C HIS A 230 -8.05 -8.39 -51.35
N SER A 231 -7.92 -7.45 -50.42
CA SER A 231 -8.31 -6.04 -50.62
C SER A 231 -7.53 -5.37 -51.74
N LEU A 232 -6.22 -5.62 -51.84
CA LEU A 232 -5.35 -5.04 -52.86
C LEU A 232 -5.65 -5.60 -54.27
N LEU A 233 -6.05 -6.87 -54.36
CA LEU A 233 -6.37 -7.56 -55.62
C LEU A 233 -7.86 -7.44 -56.00
N SER A 234 -8.72 -7.07 -55.07
CA SER A 234 -10.16 -6.87 -55.30
C SER A 234 -10.40 -5.58 -56.09
N CYS A 235 -10.73 -5.70 -57.37
CA CYS A 235 -11.15 -4.57 -58.19
C CYS A 235 -12.50 -4.03 -57.67
N PRO A 236 -12.66 -2.72 -57.43
CA PRO A 236 -13.98 -2.16 -57.15
C PRO A 236 -14.84 -2.22 -58.43
N ILE A 237 -15.72 -3.21 -58.49
CA ILE A 237 -16.77 -3.30 -59.51
C ILE A 237 -17.85 -2.29 -59.10
N HIS A 238 -17.71 -0.99 -59.42
CA HIS A 238 -18.79 -0.18 -60.04
C HIS A 238 -18.67 1.35 -60.09
N ASN A 239 -17.72 2.04 -59.44
CA ASN A 239 -17.81 3.52 -59.32
C ASN A 239 -16.58 4.32 -59.82
N SER A 240 -15.97 3.92 -60.94
CA SER A 240 -15.10 4.84 -61.70
C SER A 240 -15.79 5.25 -63.00
N PRO A 241 -16.14 6.53 -63.19
CA PRO A 241 -16.57 7.02 -64.49
C PRO A 241 -15.35 7.03 -65.42
N SER A 242 -15.47 6.32 -66.55
CA SER A 242 -14.50 6.23 -67.64
C SER A 242 -13.33 5.23 -67.43
N GLY A 243 -13.53 4.01 -67.94
CA GLY A 243 -12.58 3.32 -68.82
C GLY A 243 -11.22 2.80 -68.30
N THR A 244 -10.75 3.14 -67.11
CA THR A 244 -9.45 2.64 -66.60
C THR A 244 -9.53 2.12 -65.16
N SER A 245 -10.12 0.94 -64.98
CA SER A 245 -9.90 0.16 -63.76
C SER A 245 -8.49 -0.44 -63.80
N HIS A 246 -7.48 0.31 -63.34
CA HIS A 246 -6.13 -0.23 -63.11
C HIS A 246 -6.16 -1.16 -61.89
N CYS A 247 -6.57 -2.41 -62.08
CA CYS A 247 -6.42 -3.43 -61.06
C CYS A 247 -4.94 -3.81 -60.93
N THR A 248 -4.45 -3.90 -59.69
CA THR A 248 -3.06 -4.28 -59.42
C THR A 248 -2.83 -5.73 -59.84
N SER A 249 -1.85 -5.96 -60.73
CA SER A 249 -1.47 -7.30 -61.14
C SER A 249 -0.78 -8.03 -59.97
N PRO A 250 -1.05 -9.33 -59.73
CA PRO A 250 -0.37 -10.12 -58.70
C PRO A 250 1.16 -10.10 -58.83
N LYS A 251 1.68 -9.88 -60.04
CA LYS A 251 3.13 -9.83 -60.32
C LYS A 251 3.76 -8.45 -60.09
N GLY A 252 2.95 -7.43 -59.76
CA GLY A 252 3.39 -6.03 -59.64
C GLY A 252 3.13 -5.39 -58.29
N ILE A 253 2.85 -6.17 -57.24
CA ILE A 253 2.52 -5.66 -55.90
C ILE A 253 3.75 -4.97 -55.29
N LYS A 254 3.63 -3.68 -54.96
CA LYS A 254 4.67 -2.96 -54.23
C LYS A 254 4.48 -3.14 -52.73
N THR A 255 5.58 -3.22 -51.98
CA THR A 255 5.56 -3.35 -50.51
C THR A 255 4.82 -2.20 -49.83
N THR A 256 4.94 -0.98 -50.36
CA THR A 256 4.24 0.21 -49.83
C THR A 256 2.72 0.14 -50.02
N GLU A 257 2.27 -0.39 -51.15
CA GLU A 257 0.84 -0.62 -51.42
C GLU A 257 0.30 -1.70 -50.48
N LEU A 258 1.00 -2.83 -50.35
CA LEU A 258 0.62 -3.88 -49.42
C LEU A 258 0.55 -3.39 -47.97
N LEU A 259 1.52 -2.58 -47.53
CA LEU A 259 1.52 -2.00 -46.19
C LEU A 259 0.32 -1.07 -45.95
N GLN A 260 -0.07 -0.27 -46.96
CA GLN A 260 -1.26 0.58 -46.86
C GLN A 260 -2.54 -0.25 -46.68
N HIS A 261 -2.71 -1.32 -47.47
CA HIS A 261 -3.85 -2.23 -47.31
C HIS A 261 -3.81 -2.96 -45.96
N LEU A 262 -2.64 -3.43 -45.53
CA LEU A 262 -2.46 -4.09 -44.24
C LEU A 262 -2.85 -3.19 -43.06
N SER A 263 -2.47 -1.91 -43.10
CA SER A 263 -2.81 -0.92 -42.06
C SER A 263 -4.31 -0.65 -41.92
N ARG A 264 -5.11 -1.01 -42.93
CA ARG A 264 -6.57 -0.80 -42.99
C ARG A 264 -7.36 -2.10 -42.88
N VAL A 265 -6.69 -3.22 -42.61
CA VAL A 265 -7.34 -4.51 -42.45
C VAL A 265 -8.37 -4.43 -41.32
N ASN A 266 -9.58 -4.82 -41.66
CA ASN A 266 -10.69 -4.93 -40.75
C ASN A 266 -11.56 -6.12 -41.19
N PHE A 267 -11.56 -7.19 -40.40
CA PHE A 267 -12.33 -8.40 -40.71
C PHE A 267 -12.79 -9.11 -39.45
N THR A 268 -13.73 -10.03 -39.63
CA THR A 268 -14.18 -10.94 -38.59
C THR A 268 -13.71 -12.35 -38.94
N THR A 269 -13.09 -13.04 -37.99
CA THR A 269 -12.68 -14.44 -38.18
C THR A 269 -13.90 -15.34 -38.33
N PRO A 270 -13.77 -16.56 -38.88
CA PRO A 270 -14.87 -17.53 -38.93
C PRO A 270 -15.48 -17.85 -37.55
N GLN A 271 -14.71 -17.59 -36.47
CA GLN A 271 -15.15 -17.77 -35.07
C GLN A 271 -15.86 -16.52 -34.51
N GLY A 272 -16.14 -15.51 -35.34
CA GLY A 272 -16.86 -14.29 -34.92
C GLY A 272 -15.98 -13.26 -34.18
N LYS A 273 -14.66 -13.41 -34.17
CA LYS A 273 -13.75 -12.44 -33.52
C LYS A 273 -13.36 -11.34 -34.50
N HIS A 274 -13.65 -10.11 -34.11
CA HIS A 274 -13.36 -8.93 -34.92
C HIS A 274 -11.90 -8.49 -34.73
N LEU A 275 -11.15 -8.37 -35.83
CA LEU A 275 -9.77 -7.92 -35.84
C LEU A 275 -9.62 -6.64 -36.67
N TYR A 276 -8.95 -5.66 -36.08
CA TYR A 276 -8.54 -4.42 -36.73
C TYR A 276 -7.26 -3.89 -36.08
N PHE A 277 -6.53 -3.06 -36.81
CA PHE A 277 -5.39 -2.34 -36.26
C PHE A 277 -5.81 -0.97 -35.72
N ARG A 278 -5.29 -0.62 -34.54
CA ARG A 278 -5.32 0.73 -33.98
C ARG A 278 -3.89 1.24 -33.95
N GLY A 279 -3.50 2.01 -34.97
CA GLY A 279 -2.10 2.31 -35.21
C GLY A 279 -1.38 1.06 -35.74
N ALA A 280 -0.33 0.61 -35.05
CA ALA A 280 0.39 -0.63 -35.38
C ALA A 280 -0.06 -1.84 -34.54
N ASP A 281 -0.93 -1.63 -33.54
CA ASP A 281 -1.31 -2.66 -32.57
C ASP A 281 -2.74 -3.17 -32.78
N ILE A 282 -3.03 -4.35 -32.25
CA ILE A 282 -4.41 -4.81 -32.06
C ILE A 282 -4.92 -4.35 -30.67
N PRO A 283 -6.24 -4.14 -30.50
CA PRO A 283 -6.81 -3.87 -29.19
C PRO A 283 -6.39 -4.91 -28.14
N ALA A 284 -5.99 -4.43 -26.96
CA ALA A 284 -5.54 -5.31 -25.89
C ALA A 284 -6.69 -6.09 -25.27
N MET A 285 -6.57 -7.42 -25.35
CA MET A 285 -7.39 -8.39 -24.63
C MET A 285 -6.45 -9.41 -23.99
N TYR A 286 -6.42 -9.42 -22.66
CA TYR A 286 -5.62 -10.37 -21.89
C TYR A 286 -6.55 -11.20 -21.01
N ASP A 287 -6.23 -12.48 -20.89
CA ASP A 287 -6.74 -13.33 -19.83
C ASP A 287 -5.95 -13.05 -18.55
N LEU A 288 -6.62 -13.13 -17.40
CA LEU A 288 -5.98 -13.16 -16.09
C LEU A 288 -5.96 -14.60 -15.60
N ILE A 289 -4.78 -15.06 -15.22
CA ILE A 289 -4.54 -16.46 -14.89
C ILE A 289 -3.89 -16.59 -13.53
N ASN A 290 -4.10 -17.74 -12.89
CA ASN A 290 -3.54 -18.07 -11.59
C ASN A 290 -2.95 -19.48 -11.60
N TRP A 291 -1.79 -19.65 -10.97
CA TRP A 291 -1.12 -20.94 -10.84
C TRP A 291 -1.62 -21.61 -9.57
N GLN A 292 -2.52 -22.58 -9.73
CA GLN A 292 -3.20 -23.25 -8.63
C GLN A 292 -2.64 -24.65 -8.44
N ARG A 293 -2.66 -25.15 -7.21
CA ARG A 293 -2.20 -26.51 -6.93
C ARG A 293 -3.32 -27.50 -7.20
N ASP A 294 -3.05 -28.48 -8.05
CA ASP A 294 -3.97 -29.61 -8.26
C ASP A 294 -3.82 -30.64 -7.13
N THR A 295 -4.77 -31.59 -7.08
CA THR A 295 -4.82 -32.70 -6.10
C THR A 295 -3.55 -33.54 -6.07
N ASP A 296 -2.88 -33.68 -7.21
CA ASP A 296 -1.61 -34.42 -7.34
C ASP A 296 -0.38 -33.58 -6.94
N GLY A 297 -0.59 -32.34 -6.50
CA GLY A 297 0.45 -31.43 -6.03
C GLY A 297 1.16 -30.64 -7.13
N THR A 298 0.88 -30.92 -8.41
CA THR A 298 1.37 -30.17 -9.57
C THR A 298 0.63 -28.84 -9.72
N LEU A 299 1.30 -27.82 -10.28
CA LEU A 299 0.63 -26.56 -10.59
C LEU A 299 -0.13 -26.66 -11.91
N GLN A 300 -1.30 -26.06 -11.94
CA GLN A 300 -2.15 -25.92 -13.12
C GLN A 300 -2.51 -24.45 -13.35
N LEU A 301 -2.78 -24.13 -14.60
CA LEU A 301 -3.09 -22.77 -15.03
C LEU A 301 -4.60 -22.58 -15.10
N VAL A 302 -5.13 -21.73 -14.23
CA VAL A 302 -6.56 -21.48 -14.10
C VAL A 302 -6.89 -20.07 -14.55
N LEU A 303 -7.94 -19.93 -15.37
CA LEU A 303 -8.46 -18.64 -15.80
C LEU A 303 -9.30 -18.03 -14.67
N ILE A 304 -8.92 -16.84 -14.20
CA ILE A 304 -9.58 -16.14 -13.08
C ILE A 304 -10.27 -14.85 -13.52
N GLY A 305 -10.13 -14.45 -14.79
CA GLY A 305 -10.72 -13.23 -15.31
C GLY A 305 -10.15 -12.79 -16.64
N GLY A 306 -10.42 -11.55 -17.02
CA GLY A 306 -9.93 -10.95 -18.25
C GLY A 306 -9.90 -9.43 -18.21
N VAL A 307 -9.09 -8.85 -19.10
CA VAL A 307 -8.90 -7.40 -19.22
C VAL A 307 -9.10 -6.99 -20.67
N ALA A 308 -10.07 -6.10 -20.90
CA ALA A 308 -10.34 -5.53 -22.21
C ALA A 308 -10.11 -4.01 -22.16
N GLY A 309 -8.94 -3.56 -22.62
CA GLY A 309 -8.51 -2.17 -22.46
C GLY A 309 -8.34 -1.81 -20.97
N PHE A 310 -9.27 -1.02 -20.42
CA PHE A 310 -9.27 -0.63 -19.00
C PHE A 310 -10.33 -1.34 -18.16
N ASP A 311 -11.18 -2.17 -18.78
CA ASP A 311 -12.20 -2.95 -18.06
C ASP A 311 -11.57 -4.25 -17.54
N LEU A 312 -11.40 -4.33 -16.22
CA LEU A 312 -10.79 -5.44 -15.51
C LEU A 312 -11.88 -6.27 -14.82
N GLN A 313 -12.16 -7.43 -15.38
CA GLN A 313 -13.12 -8.39 -14.84
C GLN A 313 -12.36 -9.52 -14.15
N LEU A 314 -12.60 -9.69 -12.86
CA LEU A 314 -11.83 -10.60 -12.03
C LEU A 314 -12.77 -11.35 -11.07
N ASN A 315 -12.63 -12.67 -11.03
CA ASN A 315 -13.28 -13.52 -10.04
C ASN A 315 -12.34 -13.71 -8.85
N GLU A 316 -12.41 -12.78 -7.89
CA GLU A 316 -11.50 -12.75 -6.74
C GLU A 316 -11.60 -13.99 -5.84
N SER A 317 -12.76 -14.66 -5.82
CA SER A 317 -12.96 -15.89 -5.05
C SER A 317 -12.30 -17.14 -5.64
N GLU A 318 -11.91 -17.10 -6.91
CA GLU A 318 -11.22 -18.22 -7.56
C GLU A 318 -9.69 -18.12 -7.42
N ILE A 319 -9.16 -17.03 -6.86
CA ILE A 319 -7.71 -16.84 -6.75
C ILE A 319 -7.16 -17.64 -5.56
N GLU A 320 -6.22 -18.54 -5.85
CA GLU A 320 -5.35 -19.16 -4.85
C GLU A 320 -4.10 -18.29 -4.68
N TRP A 321 -3.89 -17.82 -3.45
CA TRP A 321 -2.72 -17.02 -3.08
C TRP A 321 -1.52 -17.93 -2.79
N SER A 322 -0.32 -17.36 -2.67
CA SER A 322 0.86 -18.17 -2.37
C SER A 322 0.72 -18.94 -1.05
N ALA A 323 1.40 -20.08 -0.93
CA ALA A 323 1.13 -21.15 0.04
C ALA A 323 1.04 -20.75 1.53
N LYS A 324 1.45 -19.54 1.90
CA LYS A 324 1.31 -19.01 3.27
C LYS A 324 0.03 -18.19 3.50
N TYR A 325 -0.76 -17.93 2.47
CA TYR A 325 -1.87 -17.00 2.53
C TYR A 325 -3.18 -17.68 2.11
N ASN A 326 -4.18 -17.59 2.98
CA ASN A 326 -5.56 -18.02 2.68
C ASN A 326 -6.44 -16.85 2.20
N GLN A 327 -5.87 -15.64 2.16
CA GLN A 327 -6.53 -14.38 1.81
C GLN A 327 -5.53 -13.50 1.07
N VAL A 328 -6.01 -12.41 0.48
CA VAL A 328 -5.17 -11.42 -0.22
C VAL A 328 -3.98 -11.01 0.69
N PRO A 329 -2.71 -11.19 0.25
CA PRO A 329 -1.56 -10.85 1.07
C PRO A 329 -1.48 -9.35 1.27
N VAL A 330 -1.14 -8.90 2.48
CA VAL A 330 -0.93 -7.47 2.77
C VAL A 330 0.51 -7.10 2.37
N SER A 331 0.65 -6.13 1.46
CA SER A 331 1.95 -5.61 1.02
C SER A 331 2.00 -4.09 1.18
N VAL A 332 2.45 -3.66 2.37
CA VAL A 332 2.57 -2.25 2.77
C VAL A 332 3.94 -2.00 3.39
N CYS A 333 4.48 -0.78 3.25
CA CYS A 333 5.74 -0.41 3.90
C CYS A 333 5.54 -0.09 5.38
N SER A 334 4.46 0.63 5.67
CA SER A 334 4.06 1.05 7.01
C SER A 334 2.57 0.80 7.17
N GLU A 335 2.17 0.22 8.30
CA GLU A 335 0.76 0.00 8.60
C GLU A 335 0.02 1.33 8.73
N SER A 336 -1.30 1.31 8.53
CA SER A 336 -2.12 2.51 8.71
C SER A 336 -2.03 2.98 10.16
N CYS A 337 -1.71 4.27 10.35
CA CYS A 337 -1.57 4.82 11.70
C CYS A 337 -2.88 4.72 12.50
N PRO A 338 -2.84 4.23 13.75
CA PRO A 338 -4.03 4.12 14.57
C PRO A 338 -4.59 5.51 14.92
N PRO A 339 -5.89 5.60 15.28
CA PRO A 339 -6.45 6.81 15.87
C PRO A 339 -5.59 7.33 17.04
N GLY A 340 -5.50 8.65 17.18
CA GLY A 340 -4.60 9.32 18.14
C GLY A 340 -3.19 9.59 17.62
N SER A 341 -2.89 9.15 16.40
CA SER A 341 -1.62 9.43 15.73
C SER A 341 -1.83 9.98 14.32
N ARG A 342 -0.77 10.59 13.78
CA ARG A 342 -0.69 11.08 12.41
C ARG A 342 0.51 10.50 11.68
N LYS A 343 0.43 10.44 10.36
CA LYS A 343 1.54 10.04 9.49
C LYS A 343 2.65 11.09 9.49
N ALA A 344 3.89 10.64 9.49
CA ALA A 344 5.06 11.46 9.28
C ALA A 344 6.03 10.76 8.32
N ASN A 345 6.30 11.38 7.17
CA ASN A 345 7.14 10.77 6.15
C ASN A 345 8.59 10.66 6.63
N ARG A 346 9.21 9.51 6.35
CA ARG A 346 10.63 9.28 6.63
C ARG A 346 11.50 10.02 5.62
N LYS A 347 12.51 10.73 6.10
CA LYS A 347 13.39 11.53 5.23
C LYS A 347 14.23 10.60 4.36
N GLY A 348 14.09 10.74 3.03
CA GLY A 348 14.83 9.93 2.05
C GLY A 348 14.15 8.64 1.61
N GLU A 349 13.01 8.29 2.22
CA GLU A 349 12.17 7.15 1.82
C GLU A 349 10.96 7.60 0.98
N PRO A 350 10.34 6.70 0.19
CA PRO A 350 9.15 7.02 -0.57
C PRO A 350 7.92 7.28 0.33
N LEU A 351 6.92 7.99 -0.20
CA LEU A 351 5.73 8.45 0.55
C LEU A 351 4.91 7.33 1.22
N CYS A 352 5.04 6.08 0.75
CA CYS A 352 4.37 4.93 1.34
C CYS A 352 4.98 4.49 2.68
N CYS A 353 6.20 4.94 2.98
CA CYS A 353 6.92 4.63 4.21
C CYS A 353 6.89 5.83 5.16
N PHE A 354 6.22 5.66 6.29
CA PHE A 354 5.99 6.73 7.26
C PHE A 354 5.98 6.18 8.68
N ASP A 355 6.27 7.05 9.64
CA ASP A 355 6.12 6.75 11.05
C ASP A 355 4.80 7.32 11.57
N CYS A 356 4.23 6.62 12.56
CA CYS A 356 3.03 7.07 13.25
C CYS A 356 3.43 7.85 14.49
N ILE A 357 3.27 9.17 14.42
CA ILE A 357 3.61 10.08 15.52
C ILE A 357 2.32 10.39 16.29
N PRO A 358 2.30 10.22 17.63
CA PRO A 358 1.13 10.59 18.43
C PRO A 358 0.81 12.08 18.28
N CYS A 359 -0.47 12.41 18.32
CA CYS A 359 -0.89 13.82 18.32
C CYS A 359 -0.37 14.54 19.57
N ALA A 360 -0.09 15.84 19.41
CA ALA A 360 0.35 16.68 20.52
C ALA A 360 -0.77 16.89 21.54
N ASP A 361 -0.40 17.33 22.74
CA ASP A 361 -1.35 17.66 23.79
C ASP A 361 -2.30 18.78 23.33
N GLY A 362 -3.61 18.55 23.46
CA GLY A 362 -4.64 19.43 22.94
C GLY A 362 -5.03 19.18 21.47
N GLU A 363 -4.39 18.22 20.80
CA GLU A 363 -4.73 17.76 19.45
C GLU A 363 -5.23 16.32 19.45
N ILE A 364 -6.08 15.97 18.48
CA ILE A 364 -6.68 14.65 18.35
C ILE A 364 -6.66 14.13 16.90
N SER A 365 -6.77 12.82 16.75
CA SER A 365 -7.02 12.15 15.47
C SER A 365 -8.04 11.04 15.70
N ASN A 366 -9.23 11.16 15.13
CA ASN A 366 -10.32 10.20 15.34
C ASN A 366 -10.33 9.05 14.31
N THR A 367 -9.74 9.27 13.13
CA THR A 367 -9.67 8.30 12.03
C THR A 367 -8.29 7.67 11.93
N SER A 368 -8.23 6.46 11.38
CA SER A 368 -6.96 5.80 11.07
C SER A 368 -6.31 6.43 9.83
N GLY A 369 -4.99 6.58 9.87
CA GLY A 369 -4.20 7.00 8.72
C GLY A 369 -4.23 8.50 8.43
N SER A 370 -4.63 9.32 9.39
CA SER A 370 -4.66 10.79 9.30
C SER A 370 -3.29 11.39 8.98
N LEU A 371 -3.28 12.41 8.10
CA LEU A 371 -2.06 13.15 7.74
C LEU A 371 -1.71 14.22 8.78
N GLN A 372 -2.71 14.73 9.48
CA GLN A 372 -2.57 15.77 10.50
C GLN A 372 -3.52 15.50 11.67
N CYS A 373 -3.24 16.13 12.81
CA CYS A 373 -4.11 16.11 13.97
C CYS A 373 -4.92 17.40 14.03
N ASP A 374 -6.14 17.31 14.55
CA ASP A 374 -7.05 18.43 14.69
C ASP A 374 -6.97 18.99 16.11
N ARG A 375 -6.97 20.32 16.26
CA ARG A 375 -6.94 20.98 17.56
C ARG A 375 -8.30 20.96 18.24
N CYS A 376 -8.30 20.62 19.54
CA CYS A 376 -9.50 20.72 20.35
C CYS A 376 -9.93 22.18 20.56
N PRO A 377 -11.24 22.45 20.66
CA PRO A 377 -11.75 23.76 21.10
C PRO A 377 -11.24 24.12 22.50
N PRO A 378 -11.17 25.41 22.86
CA PRO A 378 -10.51 25.88 24.07
C PRO A 378 -11.08 25.33 25.39
N GLU A 379 -12.37 25.00 25.44
CA GLU A 379 -13.01 24.41 26.64
C GLU A 379 -12.71 22.92 26.83
N PHE A 380 -12.16 22.29 25.80
CA PHE A 380 -11.84 20.88 25.77
C PHE A 380 -10.32 20.67 25.74
N TRP A 381 -9.93 19.43 25.98
CA TRP A 381 -8.58 18.94 25.92
C TRP A 381 -8.57 17.55 25.32
N SER A 382 -7.48 17.14 24.70
CA SER A 382 -7.32 15.78 24.20
C SER A 382 -7.32 14.77 25.37
N ASN A 383 -8.04 13.66 25.24
CA ASN A 383 -7.90 12.52 26.14
C ASN A 383 -6.49 11.89 26.07
N ASP A 384 -6.19 10.94 26.96
CA ASP A 384 -4.87 10.28 27.03
C ASP A 384 -4.52 9.56 25.72
N GLY A 385 -5.51 8.94 25.07
CA GLY A 385 -5.34 8.28 23.77
C GLY A 385 -5.30 9.23 22.57
N ARG A 386 -5.47 10.55 22.77
CA ARG A 386 -5.54 11.58 21.71
C ARG A 386 -6.58 11.29 20.61
N THR A 387 -7.64 10.56 20.92
CA THR A 387 -8.71 10.19 19.99
C THR A 387 -9.93 11.11 20.06
N ALA A 388 -10.15 11.78 21.20
CA ALA A 388 -11.33 12.59 21.43
C ALA A 388 -11.03 13.81 22.32
N CYS A 389 -11.77 14.89 22.09
CA CYS A 389 -11.75 16.07 22.93
C CYS A 389 -12.69 15.88 24.12
N VAL A 390 -12.16 15.94 25.34
CA VAL A 390 -12.87 15.82 26.61
C VAL A 390 -12.83 17.15 27.37
N PRO A 391 -13.83 17.49 28.20
CA PRO A 391 -13.81 18.74 28.98
C PRO A 391 -12.55 18.85 29.84
N ARG A 392 -11.94 20.04 29.91
CA ARG A 392 -10.76 20.27 30.75
C ARG A 392 -11.05 19.95 32.22
N GLN A 393 -10.14 19.23 32.86
CA GLN A 393 -10.17 19.10 34.31
C GLN A 393 -9.69 20.40 34.95
N LEU A 394 -10.40 20.84 35.99
CA LEU A 394 -10.05 22.01 36.78
C LEU A 394 -9.15 21.57 37.93
N ASP A 395 -7.91 22.06 37.95
CA ASP A 395 -7.04 21.95 39.12
C ASP A 395 -7.37 23.06 40.11
N PHE A 396 -7.65 22.70 41.36
CA PHE A 396 -7.94 23.63 42.45
C PHE A 396 -7.38 23.06 43.77
N LEU A 397 -7.03 23.94 44.71
CA LEU A 397 -6.52 23.54 46.01
C LEU A 397 -7.64 22.87 46.83
N SER A 398 -7.56 21.56 46.98
CA SER A 398 -8.57 20.76 47.68
C SER A 398 -8.33 20.72 49.19
N PHE A 399 -9.41 20.65 49.99
CA PHE A 399 -9.32 20.41 51.43
C PHE A 399 -8.67 19.06 51.79
N ASN A 400 -8.65 18.11 50.85
CA ASN A 400 -8.09 16.77 51.07
C ASN A 400 -6.60 16.67 50.70
N GLU A 401 -6.04 17.69 50.04
CA GLU A 401 -4.62 17.70 49.66
C GLU A 401 -3.76 18.20 50.82
N THR A 402 -2.51 17.73 50.90
CA THR A 402 -1.61 18.02 52.03
C THR A 402 -1.44 19.52 52.30
N LEU A 403 -1.26 20.31 51.25
CA LEU A 403 -1.17 21.77 51.35
C LEU A 403 -2.49 22.39 51.82
N GLY A 404 -3.63 21.91 51.31
CA GLY A 404 -4.96 22.38 51.72
C GLY A 404 -5.26 22.04 53.18
N VAL A 405 -4.93 20.83 53.64
CA VAL A 405 -5.05 20.41 55.03
C VAL A 405 -4.18 21.27 55.95
N ALA A 406 -2.91 21.50 55.58
CA ALA A 406 -1.99 22.32 56.37
C ALA A 406 -2.49 23.77 56.51
N LEU A 407 -2.90 24.39 55.41
CA LEU A 407 -3.43 25.75 55.41
C LEU A 407 -4.74 25.86 56.20
N THR A 408 -5.61 24.86 56.09
CA THR A 408 -6.86 24.79 56.86
C THR A 408 -6.58 24.67 58.36
N ALA A 409 -5.63 23.82 58.77
CA ALA A 409 -5.26 23.64 60.18
C ALA A 409 -4.68 24.92 60.79
N VAL A 410 -3.81 25.63 60.05
CA VAL A 410 -3.24 26.92 60.48
C VAL A 410 -4.34 28.00 60.59
N ALA A 411 -5.24 28.07 59.60
CA ALA A 411 -6.36 29.00 59.62
C ALA A 411 -7.31 28.77 60.81
N VAL A 412 -7.73 27.51 61.03
CA VAL A 412 -8.64 27.15 62.12
C VAL A 412 -7.99 27.36 63.48
N SER A 413 -6.74 26.93 63.66
CA SER A 413 -6.00 27.16 64.92
C SER A 413 -5.83 28.64 65.22
N GLY A 414 -5.49 29.47 64.22
CA GLY A 414 -5.42 30.92 64.35
C GLY A 414 -6.77 31.56 64.74
N ALA A 415 -7.86 31.12 64.11
CA ALA A 415 -9.21 31.57 64.45
C ALA A 415 -9.64 31.16 65.89
N VAL A 416 -9.26 29.96 66.33
CA VAL A 416 -9.54 29.46 67.69
C VAL A 416 -8.76 30.26 68.74
N VAL A 417 -7.44 30.45 68.53
CA VAL A 417 -6.58 31.20 69.44
C VAL A 417 -7.06 32.66 69.55
N THR A 418 -7.33 33.32 68.42
CA THR A 418 -7.84 34.71 68.43
C THR A 418 -9.22 34.82 69.11
N THR A 419 -10.09 33.82 68.94
CA THR A 419 -11.39 33.76 69.64
C THR A 419 -11.21 33.57 71.14
N ALA A 420 -10.30 32.69 71.58
CA ALA A 420 -10.01 32.49 73.01
C ALA A 420 -9.51 33.78 73.66
N VAL A 421 -8.56 34.48 73.02
CA VAL A 421 -8.06 35.78 73.49
C VAL A 421 -9.19 36.82 73.54
N PHE A 422 -10.04 36.86 72.51
CA PHE A 422 -11.20 37.75 72.47
C PHE A 422 -12.18 37.51 73.64
N VAL A 423 -12.47 36.25 73.97
CA VAL A 423 -13.33 35.88 75.11
C VAL A 423 -12.71 36.30 76.45
N VAL A 424 -11.40 36.09 76.63
CA VAL A 424 -10.68 36.55 77.83
C VAL A 424 -10.76 38.07 77.98
N PHE A 425 -10.53 38.81 76.88
CA PHE A 425 -10.65 40.27 76.87
C PHE A 425 -12.08 40.75 77.18
N LEU A 426 -13.11 40.02 76.72
CA LEU A 426 -14.50 40.32 77.06
C LEU A 426 -14.80 40.08 78.54
N HIS A 427 -14.35 38.95 79.09
CA HIS A 427 -14.62 38.58 80.48
C HIS A 427 -13.95 39.55 81.46
N TYR A 428 -12.70 39.94 81.18
CA TYR A 428 -11.92 40.87 82.00
C TYR A 428 -12.03 42.33 81.55
N ARG A 429 -13.09 42.71 80.82
CA ARG A 429 -13.28 44.07 80.25
C ARG A 429 -13.24 45.18 81.32
N HIS A 430 -13.64 44.88 82.55
CA HIS A 430 -13.65 45.84 83.65
C HIS A 430 -12.32 45.99 84.39
N THR A 431 -11.29 45.21 84.03
CA THR A 431 -9.97 45.31 84.66
C THR A 431 -9.23 46.58 84.20
N PRO A 432 -8.46 47.24 85.09
CA PRO A 432 -7.75 48.48 84.75
C PRO A 432 -6.74 48.28 83.61
N MET A 433 -6.20 47.06 83.47
CA MET A 433 -5.25 46.69 82.42
C MET A 433 -5.87 46.73 81.01
N VAL A 434 -7.09 46.21 80.84
CA VAL A 434 -7.80 46.22 79.55
C VAL A 434 -8.33 47.62 79.22
N ARG A 435 -8.77 48.37 80.24
CA ARG A 435 -9.30 49.73 80.08
C ARG A 435 -8.21 50.74 79.71
N ALA A 436 -7.00 50.60 80.27
CA ALA A 436 -5.84 51.42 79.91
C ALA A 436 -5.39 51.19 78.46
N ASN A 437 -5.64 49.99 77.91
CA ASN A 437 -5.26 49.59 76.56
C ASN A 437 -6.40 49.77 75.54
N ASN A 438 -7.01 50.97 75.52
CA ASN A 438 -8.07 51.41 74.60
C ASN A 438 -8.95 50.25 74.08
N SER A 439 -9.88 49.81 74.94
CA SER A 439 -10.59 48.54 74.79
C SER A 439 -11.28 48.37 73.43
N GLU A 440 -11.84 49.44 72.86
CA GLU A 440 -12.56 49.40 71.59
C GLU A 440 -11.64 49.05 70.40
N LEU A 441 -10.45 49.65 70.31
CA LEU A 441 -9.47 49.33 69.26
C LEU A 441 -8.91 47.91 69.40
N SER A 442 -8.74 47.44 70.63
CA SER A 442 -8.28 46.08 70.90
C SER A 442 -9.31 45.01 70.49
N PHE A 443 -10.61 45.27 70.71
CA PHE A 443 -11.67 44.38 70.24
C PHE A 443 -11.78 44.37 68.70
N LEU A 444 -11.67 45.53 68.05
CA LEU A 444 -11.68 45.65 66.58
C LEU A 444 -10.48 44.93 65.93
N LEU A 445 -9.29 45.01 66.55
CA LEU A 445 -8.11 44.29 66.09
C LEU A 445 -8.29 42.77 66.19
N LEU A 446 -8.80 42.27 67.32
CA LEU A 446 -9.03 40.82 67.50
C LEU A 446 -10.14 40.30 66.57
N LEU A 447 -11.19 41.08 66.33
CA LEU A 447 -12.23 40.74 65.36
C LEU A 447 -11.68 40.68 63.94
N SER A 448 -10.91 41.66 63.51
CA SER A 448 -10.30 41.67 62.17
C SER A 448 -9.29 40.54 61.98
N LEU A 449 -8.44 40.25 62.98
CA LEU A 449 -7.53 39.08 62.94
C LEU A 449 -8.28 37.76 62.81
N LYS A 450 -9.38 37.58 63.55
CA LYS A 450 -10.24 36.39 63.42
C LYS A 450 -10.81 36.28 62.00
N LEU A 451 -11.30 37.39 61.43
CA LEU A 451 -11.82 37.41 60.06
C LEU A 451 -10.73 37.12 59.01
N CYS A 452 -9.49 37.58 59.22
CA CYS A 452 -8.34 37.24 58.36
C CYS A 452 -8.06 35.72 58.35
N PHE A 453 -8.11 35.06 59.51
CA PHE A 453 -7.94 33.60 59.56
C PHE A 453 -9.12 32.85 58.94
N LEU A 454 -10.34 33.37 59.04
CA LEU A 454 -11.52 32.74 58.42
C LEU A 454 -11.58 32.98 56.91
N CYS A 455 -11.10 34.12 56.41
CA CYS A 455 -11.18 34.44 54.98
C CYS A 455 -10.23 33.58 54.13
N SER A 456 -9.12 33.09 54.69
CA SER A 456 -8.22 32.17 53.97
C SER A 456 -8.89 30.83 53.64
N LEU A 457 -9.89 30.40 54.41
CA LEU A 457 -10.66 29.19 54.12
C LEU A 457 -11.49 29.31 52.84
N VAL A 458 -11.86 30.54 52.42
CA VAL A 458 -12.60 30.79 51.17
C VAL A 458 -11.73 30.57 49.93
N PHE A 459 -10.39 30.61 50.08
CA PHE A 459 -9.45 30.32 49.00
C PHE A 459 -9.26 28.81 48.75
N ILE A 460 -9.77 27.95 49.64
CA ILE A 460 -9.63 26.50 49.58
C ILE A 460 -10.95 25.89 49.11
N GLY A 461 -10.89 24.98 48.14
CA GLY A 461 -12.05 24.30 47.57
C GLY A 461 -12.37 24.70 46.13
N ARG A 462 -13.48 24.15 45.59
CA ARG A 462 -13.85 24.35 44.19
C ARG A 462 -14.23 25.82 43.93
N PRO A 463 -13.65 26.47 42.90
CA PRO A 463 -14.01 27.83 42.57
C PRO A 463 -15.48 27.88 42.11
N SER A 464 -16.25 28.75 42.74
CA SER A 464 -17.61 29.09 42.32
C SER A 464 -17.69 30.60 42.07
N VAL A 465 -18.66 31.03 41.27
CA VAL A 465 -18.86 32.46 40.96
C VAL A 465 -19.00 33.29 42.24
N TRP A 466 -19.69 32.75 43.25
CA TRP A 466 -19.88 33.40 44.55
C TRP A 466 -18.60 33.40 45.39
N SER A 467 -17.90 32.26 45.47
CA SER A 467 -16.66 32.16 46.24
C SER A 467 -15.61 33.13 45.70
N CYS A 468 -15.43 33.18 44.38
CA CYS A 468 -14.43 34.05 43.73
C CYS A 468 -14.69 35.54 43.99
N ARG A 469 -15.96 35.98 43.99
CA ARG A 469 -16.33 37.37 44.29
C ARG A 469 -16.17 37.70 45.78
N PHE A 470 -16.56 36.79 46.67
CA PHE A 470 -16.49 37.00 48.11
C PHE A 470 -15.05 36.99 48.63
N GLN A 471 -14.20 36.11 48.09
CA GLN A 471 -12.81 35.91 48.48
C GLN A 471 -11.97 37.19 48.40
N GLN A 472 -12.03 37.92 47.28
CA GLN A 472 -11.27 39.16 47.10
C GLN A 472 -11.76 40.28 48.04
N ALA A 473 -13.08 40.41 48.20
CA ALA A 473 -13.66 41.43 49.08
C ALA A 473 -13.37 41.16 50.56
N ALA A 474 -13.55 39.93 51.02
CA ALA A 474 -13.35 39.55 52.43
C ALA A 474 -11.89 39.69 52.86
N PHE A 475 -10.95 39.29 52.01
CA PHE A 475 -9.51 39.46 52.28
C PHE A 475 -9.13 40.95 52.37
N GLY A 476 -9.55 41.77 51.40
CA GLY A 476 -9.24 43.20 51.36
C GLY A 476 -9.77 43.94 52.59
N ILE A 477 -11.04 43.75 52.95
CA ILE A 477 -11.66 44.43 54.09
C ILE A 477 -11.00 44.01 55.41
N SER A 478 -10.81 42.71 55.62
CA SER A 478 -10.25 42.20 56.88
C SER A 478 -8.81 42.65 57.09
N PHE A 479 -7.99 42.60 56.02
CA PHE A 479 -6.59 43.01 56.08
C PHE A 479 -6.44 44.51 56.35
N VAL A 480 -7.19 45.36 55.64
CA VAL A 480 -7.14 46.82 55.82
C VAL A 480 -7.56 47.20 57.25
N LEU A 481 -8.66 46.63 57.76
CA LEU A 481 -9.10 46.87 59.13
C LEU A 481 -8.03 46.48 60.15
N CYS A 482 -7.36 45.34 59.97
CA CYS A 482 -6.31 44.87 60.86
C CYS A 482 -5.10 45.83 60.88
N VAL A 483 -4.59 46.21 59.71
CA VAL A 483 -3.43 47.12 59.60
C VAL A 483 -3.76 48.51 60.13
N SER A 484 -4.95 49.05 59.82
CA SER A 484 -5.39 50.34 60.35
C SER A 484 -5.49 50.32 61.88
N CYS A 485 -6.02 49.24 62.48
CA CYS A 485 -6.08 49.11 63.93
C CYS A 485 -4.67 49.07 64.57
N LEU A 486 -3.73 48.33 63.98
CA LEU A 486 -2.34 48.30 64.44
C LEU A 486 -1.67 49.68 64.36
N GLN A 487 -1.88 50.39 63.25
CA GLN A 487 -1.31 51.72 63.04
C GLN A 487 -1.85 52.74 64.05
N VAL A 488 -3.17 52.80 64.24
CA VAL A 488 -3.79 53.71 65.23
C VAL A 488 -3.30 53.39 66.64
N LYS A 489 -3.24 52.11 67.01
CA LYS A 489 -2.74 51.68 68.33
C LYS A 489 -1.27 52.06 68.54
N THR A 490 -0.44 51.94 67.50
CA THR A 490 0.97 52.37 67.53
C THR A 490 1.09 53.88 67.69
N ILE A 491 0.28 54.68 66.98
CA ILE A 491 0.27 56.15 67.09
C ILE A 491 -0.17 56.59 68.50
N VAL A 492 -1.20 55.97 69.07
CA VAL A 492 -1.67 56.28 70.44
C VAL A 492 -0.56 56.05 71.47
N VAL A 493 0.18 54.94 71.35
CA VAL A 493 1.33 54.65 72.22
C VAL A 493 2.44 55.69 72.02
N LEU A 494 2.82 56.00 70.78
CA LEU A 494 3.85 57.00 70.48
C LEU A 494 3.47 58.41 70.97
N ALA A 495 2.18 58.77 70.92
CA ALA A 495 1.68 60.04 71.43
C ALA A 495 1.76 60.11 72.97
N ALA A 496 1.51 59.00 73.67
CA ALA A 496 1.62 58.92 75.13
C ALA A 496 3.07 59.02 75.63
N PHE A 497 4.04 58.57 74.83
CA PHE A 497 5.48 58.64 75.16
C PHE A 497 6.21 59.82 74.50
N ARG A 498 5.50 60.72 73.83
CA ARG A 498 6.10 61.98 73.36
C ARG A 498 6.38 62.86 74.59
N PRO A 499 7.63 63.21 74.89
CA PRO A 499 7.92 64.13 75.99
C PRO A 499 7.24 65.48 75.70
N ALA A 500 6.47 65.98 76.66
CA ALA A 500 6.00 67.35 76.62
C ALA A 500 7.23 68.27 76.53
N ARG A 501 7.33 69.08 75.47
CA ARG A 501 8.34 70.13 75.40
C ARG A 501 8.17 71.05 76.61
N PRO A 502 9.20 71.30 77.42
CA PRO A 502 9.08 72.24 78.53
C PRO A 502 9.04 73.68 77.98
N GLY A 503 7.96 74.40 78.28
CA GLY A 503 7.90 75.87 78.19
C GLY A 503 7.08 76.45 77.04
N GLN A 504 5.74 76.46 77.20
CA GLN A 504 4.91 77.67 77.00
C GLN A 504 3.46 77.36 77.40
N GLY A 505 3.13 77.73 78.64
CA GLY A 505 1.81 78.23 78.99
C GLY A 505 2.03 79.54 79.76
N PRO A 506 1.11 80.52 79.70
CA PRO A 506 1.08 81.59 80.69
C PRO A 506 0.90 81.03 82.11
#